data_AF-A0A956LWQ3-F1
#
_entry.id   AF-A0A956LWQ3-F1
#
_cell.length_a   1.000
_cell.length_b   1.000
_cell.length_c   1.000
_cell.angle_alpha   90.00
_cell.angle_beta   90.00
_cell.angle_gamma   90.00
#
_symmetry.space_group_name_H-M   'P 1'
#
loop_
_entity.id
_entity.type
_entity.pdbx_description
1 polymer ?
#
loop_
_entity_poly.entity_id
_entity_poly.type
_entity_poly.pdbx_seq_one_letter_code
_entity_poly.pdbx_strand_id
1 'polypeptide(L)'
;TADECAANGGVYQGDDTTCDPNPCPQPPTSGACCADDGSCAVTTADECAANGGVYQGDDTTCDPNPCPQPPTSGACCADDGSCAVTTADECAANGGVYQGDDTTCDPNPCPPAEGDEGCGLGYWKNHHGSWGPTGLTPGDPVGASFVIPEELAEMADDSLDDALRYPGGNGVDGAARLLLRDAVVALLNAAHPDVHFSLTSDEVASIVNDGLASLDRRTMQDARHDIGPSNGGGCPLN
;
A
#
# COMPACT_ATOMS: atom_id res chain seq x y z
N THR A 1 -35.65 34.58 -60.64
CA THR A 1 -37.02 34.65 -60.05
C THR A 1 -37.11 33.71 -58.86
N ALA A 2 -38.20 33.75 -58.07
CA ALA A 2 -38.43 32.79 -56.99
C ALA A 2 -38.38 31.32 -57.49
N ASP A 3 -38.97 31.05 -58.65
CA ASP A 3 -39.03 29.70 -59.25
C ASP A 3 -37.64 29.16 -59.64
N GLU A 4 -36.76 30.02 -60.17
CA GLU A 4 -35.37 29.63 -60.50
C GLU A 4 -34.53 29.35 -59.24
N CYS A 5 -34.77 30.09 -58.16
CA CYS A 5 -34.08 29.86 -56.89
C CYS A 5 -34.49 28.52 -56.26
N ALA A 6 -35.79 28.22 -56.27
CA ALA A 6 -36.32 26.94 -55.80
C ALA A 6 -35.85 25.75 -56.67
N ALA A 7 -35.77 25.92 -57.99
CA ALA A 7 -35.24 24.89 -58.90
C ALA A 7 -33.77 24.51 -58.61
N ASN A 8 -33.01 25.42 -57.99
CA ASN A 8 -31.63 25.19 -57.56
C ASN A 8 -31.52 24.79 -56.08
N GLY A 9 -32.64 24.49 -55.40
CA GLY A 9 -32.66 24.07 -53.99
C GLY A 9 -32.44 25.19 -52.98
N GLY A 10 -32.57 26.45 -53.39
CA GLY A 10 -32.40 27.62 -52.52
C GLY A 10 -33.71 28.13 -51.91
N VAL A 11 -33.57 29.01 -50.91
CA VAL A 11 -34.68 29.80 -50.35
C VAL A 11 -34.58 31.22 -50.89
N TYR A 12 -35.60 31.64 -51.65
CA TYR A 12 -35.65 32.97 -52.24
C TYR A 12 -35.95 34.04 -51.19
N GLN A 13 -35.05 35.01 -51.05
CA GLN A 13 -35.12 36.04 -50.00
C GLN A 13 -35.87 37.33 -50.42
N GLY A 14 -36.37 37.39 -51.66
CA GLY A 14 -37.03 38.56 -52.22
C GLY A 14 -36.20 39.28 -53.28
N ASP A 15 -36.87 40.11 -54.08
CA ASP A 15 -36.20 41.01 -55.02
C ASP A 15 -35.41 42.10 -54.26
N ASP A 16 -34.36 42.62 -54.89
CA ASP A 16 -33.45 43.64 -54.34
C ASP A 16 -32.63 43.25 -53.09
N THR A 17 -32.69 41.99 -52.65
CA THR A 17 -31.81 41.46 -51.59
C THR A 17 -30.36 41.35 -52.11
N THR A 18 -29.40 41.91 -51.37
CA THR A 18 -27.97 41.79 -51.70
C THR A 18 -27.35 40.53 -51.11
N CYS A 19 -26.23 40.08 -51.68
CA CYS A 19 -25.46 38.94 -51.16
C CYS A 19 -24.48 39.32 -50.03
N ASP A 20 -24.40 40.60 -49.68
CA ASP A 20 -23.51 41.13 -48.65
C ASP A 20 -24.27 42.12 -47.74
N PRO A 21 -24.36 41.84 -46.42
CA PRO A 21 -23.95 40.59 -45.76
C PRO A 21 -24.78 39.40 -46.25
N ASN A 22 -24.22 38.19 -46.21
CA ASN A 22 -24.88 36.98 -46.70
C ASN A 22 -26.26 36.78 -46.00
N PRO A 23 -27.38 36.89 -46.72
CA PRO A 23 -28.71 36.82 -46.13
C PRO A 23 -29.16 35.36 -45.86
N CYS A 24 -28.40 34.36 -46.31
CA CYS A 24 -28.70 32.97 -46.04
C CYS A 24 -28.50 32.65 -44.54
N PRO A 25 -29.36 31.80 -43.94
CA PRO A 25 -29.16 31.30 -42.58
C PRO A 25 -27.75 30.73 -42.48
N GLN A 26 -26.91 31.33 -41.64
CA GLN A 26 -25.61 30.75 -41.34
C GLN A 26 -25.86 29.49 -40.50
N PRO A 27 -25.08 28.41 -40.71
CA PRO A 27 -25.10 27.31 -39.76
C PRO A 27 -24.86 27.87 -38.34
N PRO A 28 -25.54 27.32 -37.32
CA PRO A 28 -25.32 27.75 -35.96
C PRO A 28 -23.82 27.65 -35.64
N THR A 29 -23.30 28.67 -34.97
CA THR A 29 -21.90 28.68 -34.53
C THR A 29 -21.68 27.50 -33.58
N SER A 30 -20.55 26.83 -33.75
CA SER A 30 -20.15 25.70 -32.92
C SER A 30 -18.86 26.01 -32.18
N GLY A 31 -18.64 25.27 -31.12
CA GLY A 31 -17.51 25.42 -30.22
C GLY A 31 -17.33 24.16 -29.38
N ALA A 32 -16.26 24.13 -28.60
CA ALA A 32 -15.97 23.06 -27.66
C ALA A 32 -17.02 23.03 -26.55
N CYS A 33 -17.55 21.83 -26.30
CA CYS A 33 -18.44 21.51 -25.20
C CYS A 33 -17.73 20.52 -24.27
N CYS A 34 -17.64 20.88 -22.99
CA CYS A 34 -16.96 20.08 -21.99
C CYS A 34 -17.95 19.32 -21.11
N ALA A 35 -17.81 18.00 -21.09
CA ALA A 35 -18.51 17.14 -20.16
C ALA A 35 -17.73 16.99 -18.84
N ASP A 36 -18.41 16.55 -17.78
CA ASP A 36 -17.83 16.38 -16.45
C ASP A 36 -16.76 15.26 -16.38
N ASP A 37 -16.77 14.33 -17.32
CA ASP A 37 -15.77 13.25 -17.45
C ASP A 37 -14.50 13.68 -18.20
N GLY A 38 -14.41 14.97 -18.57
CA GLY A 38 -13.30 15.53 -19.34
C GLY A 38 -13.40 15.33 -20.85
N SER A 39 -14.46 14.69 -21.35
CA SER A 39 -14.74 14.54 -22.78
C SER A 39 -15.03 15.89 -23.43
N CYS A 40 -14.58 16.05 -24.69
CA CYS A 40 -14.82 17.24 -25.50
C CYS A 40 -15.51 16.89 -26.82
N ALA A 41 -16.56 17.63 -27.15
CA ALA A 41 -17.20 17.58 -28.47
C ALA A 41 -17.33 18.99 -29.05
N VAL A 42 -17.16 19.12 -30.37
CA VAL A 42 -17.49 20.37 -31.07
C VAL A 42 -18.96 20.33 -31.48
N THR A 43 -19.77 21.20 -30.88
CA THR A 43 -21.24 21.20 -31.02
C THR A 43 -21.78 22.62 -30.83
N THR A 44 -23.08 22.84 -31.00
CA THR A 44 -23.70 24.14 -30.75
C THR A 44 -23.89 24.39 -29.24
N ALA A 45 -24.03 25.65 -28.82
CA ALA A 45 -24.29 25.99 -27.42
C ALA A 45 -25.55 25.30 -26.86
N ASP A 46 -26.62 25.21 -27.65
CA ASP A 46 -27.89 24.59 -27.27
C ASP A 46 -27.74 23.06 -27.09
N GLU A 47 -27.05 22.39 -28.01
CA GLU A 47 -26.76 20.95 -27.88
C GLU A 47 -25.82 20.67 -26.71
N CYS A 48 -24.84 21.53 -26.44
CA CYS A 48 -23.96 21.41 -25.30
C CYS A 48 -24.73 21.46 -23.98
N ALA A 49 -25.61 22.47 -23.83
CA ALA A 49 -26.47 22.61 -22.66
C ALA A 49 -27.46 21.44 -22.54
N ALA A 50 -28.01 20.96 -23.65
CA ALA A 50 -28.92 19.81 -23.67
C ALA A 50 -28.24 18.50 -23.21
N ASN A 51 -26.93 18.37 -23.47
CA ASN A 51 -26.10 17.26 -23.01
C ASN A 51 -25.49 17.48 -21.61
N GLY A 52 -25.84 18.59 -20.93
CA GLY A 52 -25.35 18.90 -19.58
C GLY A 52 -23.89 19.37 -19.53
N GLY A 53 -23.29 19.71 -20.67
CA GLY A 53 -21.91 20.19 -20.73
C GLY A 53 -21.78 21.70 -20.55
N VAL A 54 -20.52 22.16 -20.44
CA VAL A 54 -20.13 23.57 -20.36
C VAL A 54 -19.58 24.03 -21.71
N TYR A 55 -20.26 24.97 -22.34
CA TYR A 55 -19.85 25.53 -23.63
C TYR A 55 -18.72 26.54 -23.46
N GLN A 56 -17.62 26.37 -24.21
CA GLN A 56 -16.41 27.20 -24.10
C GLN A 56 -16.43 28.46 -24.97
N GLY A 57 -17.48 28.63 -25.78
CA GLY A 57 -17.65 29.76 -26.69
C GLY A 57 -17.44 29.38 -28.16
N ASP A 58 -17.91 30.24 -29.05
CA ASP A 58 -17.85 30.01 -30.49
C ASP A 58 -16.41 29.95 -30.99
N ASP A 59 -16.19 29.14 -32.04
CA ASP A 59 -14.90 28.90 -32.70
C ASP A 59 -13.81 28.27 -31.80
N THR A 60 -14.16 27.80 -30.59
CA THR A 60 -13.27 26.99 -29.75
C THR A 60 -13.18 25.54 -30.26
N THR A 61 -12.01 24.93 -30.12
CA THR A 61 -11.73 23.57 -30.61
C THR A 61 -11.53 22.58 -29.46
N CYS A 62 -11.67 21.28 -29.75
CA CYS A 62 -11.33 20.18 -28.84
C CYS A 62 -9.89 19.68 -28.98
N ASP A 63 -9.07 20.35 -29.79
CA ASP A 63 -7.65 20.05 -29.98
C ASP A 63 -6.84 21.36 -29.93
N PRO A 64 -6.03 21.56 -28.87
CA PRO A 64 -5.93 20.72 -27.67
C PRO A 64 -7.23 20.72 -26.84
N ASN A 65 -7.53 19.62 -26.12
CA ASN A 65 -8.75 19.51 -25.32
C ASN A 65 -8.79 20.58 -24.20
N PRO A 66 -9.75 21.54 -24.24
CA PRO A 66 -9.84 22.60 -23.24
C PRO A 66 -10.55 22.16 -21.95
N CYS A 67 -11.09 20.94 -21.90
CA CYS A 67 -11.96 20.50 -20.82
C CYS A 67 -11.17 20.07 -19.58
N PRO A 68 -11.61 20.47 -18.37
CA PRO A 68 -11.03 19.99 -17.12
C PRO A 68 -11.02 18.46 -17.12
N GLN A 69 -9.84 17.87 -16.98
CA GLN A 69 -9.74 16.41 -16.85
C GLN A 69 -10.13 16.03 -15.43
N PRO A 70 -10.88 14.92 -15.26
CA PRO A 70 -11.17 14.40 -13.92
C PRO A 70 -9.84 14.11 -13.20
N PRO A 71 -9.81 14.20 -11.86
CA PRO A 71 -8.62 13.83 -11.12
C PRO A 71 -8.24 12.39 -11.46
N THR A 72 -6.99 12.20 -11.85
CA THR A 72 -6.42 10.88 -12.07
C THR A 72 -6.37 10.13 -10.74
N SER A 73 -6.63 8.83 -10.82
CA SER A 73 -6.48 7.93 -9.69
C SER A 73 -5.32 6.98 -9.92
N GLY A 74 -4.85 6.41 -8.83
CA GLY A 74 -3.72 5.49 -8.79
C GLY A 74 -3.73 4.70 -7.50
N ALA A 75 -2.84 3.73 -7.40
CA ALA A 75 -2.64 2.95 -6.19
C ALA A 75 -2.14 3.83 -5.05
N CYS A 76 -2.75 3.66 -3.88
CA CYS A 76 -2.37 4.27 -2.62
C CYS A 76 -2.06 3.16 -1.62
N CYS A 77 -0.87 3.24 -1.01
CA CYS A 77 -0.40 2.26 -0.05
C CYS A 77 -0.51 2.79 1.37
N ALA A 78 -1.22 2.05 2.20
CA ALA A 78 -1.25 2.29 3.65
C ALA A 78 -0.12 1.53 4.34
N ASP A 79 0.17 1.90 5.59
CA ASP A 79 1.24 1.31 6.41
C ASP A 79 1.01 -0.19 6.72
N ASP A 80 -0.24 -0.66 6.67
CA ASP A 80 -0.62 -2.06 6.84
C ASP A 80 -0.52 -2.89 5.54
N GLY A 81 0.14 -2.34 4.51
CA GLY A 81 0.29 -2.95 3.19
C GLY A 81 -1.00 -3.07 2.39
N SER A 82 -2.12 -2.53 2.88
CA SER A 82 -3.34 -2.43 2.11
C SER A 82 -3.19 -1.46 0.94
N CYS A 83 -3.83 -1.80 -0.17
CA CYS A 83 -3.84 -1.00 -1.39
C CYS A 83 -5.25 -0.58 -1.74
N ALA A 84 -5.43 0.71 -2.03
CA ALA A 84 -6.66 1.26 -2.58
C ALA A 84 -6.37 2.10 -3.83
N VAL A 85 -7.23 2.04 -4.84
CA VAL A 85 -7.17 2.97 -5.98
C VAL A 85 -7.97 4.22 -5.63
N THR A 86 -7.30 5.36 -5.51
CA THR A 86 -7.87 6.64 -5.03
C THR A 86 -7.10 7.80 -5.66
N THR A 87 -7.53 9.04 -5.45
CA THR A 87 -6.79 10.22 -5.93
C THR A 87 -5.56 10.49 -5.06
N ALA A 88 -4.58 11.24 -5.58
CA ALA A 88 -3.39 11.61 -4.81
C ALA A 88 -3.74 12.37 -3.51
N ASP A 89 -4.72 13.27 -3.57
CA ASP A 89 -5.18 14.06 -2.42
C ASP A 89 -5.86 13.19 -1.35
N GLU A 90 -6.73 12.27 -1.76
CA GLU A 90 -7.36 11.31 -0.85
C GLU A 90 -6.34 10.35 -0.24
N CYS A 91 -5.34 9.92 -1.01
CA CYS A 91 -4.26 9.09 -0.51
C CYS A 91 -3.48 9.81 0.61
N ALA A 92 -3.07 11.05 0.36
CA ALA A 92 -2.38 11.87 1.34
C ALA A 92 -3.25 12.17 2.58
N ALA A 93 -4.55 12.42 2.38
CA ALA A 93 -5.49 12.66 3.49
C ALA A 93 -5.68 11.43 4.39
N ASN A 94 -5.55 10.23 3.84
CA ASN A 94 -5.59 8.96 4.57
C ASN A 94 -4.22 8.53 5.11
N GLY A 95 -3.18 9.36 4.95
CA GLY A 95 -1.81 9.06 5.42
C GLY A 95 -1.07 8.03 4.59
N GLY A 96 -1.57 7.68 3.40
CA GLY A 96 -0.92 6.70 2.52
C GLY A 96 0.12 7.31 1.58
N VAL A 97 0.84 6.43 0.88
CA VAL A 97 1.83 6.77 -0.15
C VAL A 97 1.25 6.50 -1.54
N TYR A 98 1.10 7.56 -2.33
CA TYR A 98 0.57 7.49 -3.70
C TYR A 98 1.63 6.98 -4.68
N GLN A 99 1.30 5.97 -5.47
CA GLN A 99 2.23 5.30 -6.40
C GLN A 99 2.28 5.95 -7.79
N GLY A 100 1.46 6.97 -8.03
CA GLY A 100 1.36 7.69 -9.30
C GLY A 100 0.10 7.35 -10.08
N ASP A 101 -0.22 8.19 -11.05
CA ASP A 101 -1.42 8.06 -11.87
C ASP A 101 -1.43 6.75 -12.69
N ASP A 102 -2.62 6.21 -12.91
CA ASP A 102 -2.87 4.98 -13.67
C ASP A 102 -2.23 3.70 -13.08
N THR A 103 -1.65 3.76 -11.89
CA THR A 103 -1.17 2.57 -11.17
C THR A 103 -2.31 1.77 -10.57
N THR A 104 -2.15 0.45 -10.46
CA THR A 104 -3.18 -0.49 -9.98
C THR A 104 -2.78 -1.18 -8.68
N CYS A 105 -3.75 -1.74 -7.97
CA CYS A 105 -3.54 -2.60 -6.81
C CYS A 105 -3.42 -4.10 -7.17
N ASP A 106 -3.35 -4.44 -8.46
CA ASP A 106 -3.20 -5.80 -8.95
C ASP A 106 -2.15 -5.84 -10.08
N PRO A 107 -0.96 -6.43 -9.84
CA PRO A 107 -0.50 -6.96 -8.54
C PRO A 107 -0.35 -5.84 -7.49
N ASN A 108 -0.50 -6.16 -6.19
CA ASN A 108 -0.41 -5.17 -5.11
C ASN A 108 1.02 -4.55 -5.08
N PRO A 109 1.18 -3.24 -5.34
CA PRO A 109 2.47 -2.59 -5.34
C PRO A 109 2.94 -2.18 -3.93
N CYS A 110 2.09 -2.34 -2.92
CA CYS A 110 2.38 -1.88 -1.56
C CYS A 110 3.35 -2.83 -0.84
N PRO A 111 4.30 -2.29 -0.07
CA PRO A 111 5.09 -3.12 0.81
C PRO A 111 4.15 -3.88 1.76
N PRO A 112 4.47 -5.13 2.15
CA PRO A 112 3.76 -5.82 3.21
C PRO A 112 3.67 -4.94 4.47
N ALA A 113 2.61 -5.11 5.26
CA ALA A 113 2.49 -4.44 6.55
C ALA A 113 3.81 -4.57 7.31
N GLU A 114 4.34 -3.45 7.82
CA GLU A 114 5.45 -3.49 8.77
C GLU A 114 5.01 -4.35 9.95
N GLY A 115 5.54 -5.57 10.06
CA GLY A 115 5.45 -6.36 11.26
C GLY A 115 4.76 -7.71 11.19
N ASP A 116 4.14 -8.08 10.08
CA ASP A 116 3.43 -9.36 9.99
C ASP A 116 4.27 -10.49 9.40
N GLU A 117 5.49 -10.22 8.92
CA GLU A 117 6.36 -11.30 8.41
C GLU A 117 7.09 -12.00 9.54
N GLY A 118 7.33 -13.31 9.36
CA GLY A 118 8.25 -14.01 10.22
C GLY A 118 8.35 -15.50 9.93
N CYS A 119 9.58 -15.98 10.01
CA CYS A 119 9.92 -17.38 9.87
C CYS A 119 9.76 -18.08 11.22
N GLY A 120 9.03 -19.19 11.19
CA GLY A 120 8.73 -19.92 12.42
C GLY A 120 9.86 -20.80 12.92
N LEU A 121 9.66 -21.35 14.12
CA LEU A 121 10.62 -22.23 14.80
C LEU A 121 11.18 -23.34 13.90
N GLY A 122 10.34 -23.93 13.04
CA GLY A 122 10.75 -24.99 12.12
C GLY A 122 11.70 -24.51 11.02
N TYR A 123 11.54 -23.27 10.54
CA TYR A 123 12.44 -22.69 9.54
C TYR A 123 13.82 -22.47 10.15
N TRP A 124 13.91 -21.68 11.22
CA TRP A 124 15.19 -21.30 11.83
C TRP A 124 16.01 -22.49 12.34
N LYS A 125 15.35 -23.56 12.80
CA LYS A 125 16.00 -24.83 13.19
C LYS A 125 16.70 -25.58 12.06
N ASN A 126 16.25 -25.38 10.82
CA ASN A 126 16.67 -26.20 9.68
C ASN A 126 17.35 -25.38 8.57
N HIS A 127 17.39 -24.05 8.69
CA HIS A 127 17.93 -23.12 7.70
C HIS A 127 19.03 -22.23 8.29
N HIS A 128 20.10 -22.83 8.82
CA HIS A 128 21.21 -22.09 9.42
C HIS A 128 21.93 -21.16 8.42
N GLY A 129 21.77 -21.41 7.10
CA GLY A 129 22.29 -20.52 6.05
C GLY A 129 21.67 -19.12 6.08
N SER A 130 20.44 -18.98 6.58
CA SER A 130 19.72 -17.70 6.66
C SER A 130 20.08 -16.89 7.91
N TRP A 131 20.96 -17.38 8.78
CA TRP A 131 21.39 -16.66 9.99
C TRP A 131 22.46 -15.60 9.69
N GLY A 132 23.26 -15.77 8.64
CA GLY A 132 24.36 -14.85 8.32
C GLY A 132 23.94 -13.37 8.28
N PRO A 133 22.84 -13.01 7.58
CA PRO A 133 22.35 -11.64 7.51
C PRO A 133 21.88 -11.06 8.84
N THR A 134 21.51 -11.88 9.83
CA THR A 134 21.08 -11.40 11.16
C THR A 134 22.25 -10.95 12.04
N GLY A 135 23.49 -11.29 11.65
CA GLY A 135 24.68 -11.09 12.48
C GLY A 135 24.80 -12.06 13.66
N LEU A 136 23.85 -12.98 13.82
CA LEU A 136 23.86 -14.02 14.85
C LEU A 136 24.33 -15.35 14.28
N THR A 137 24.94 -16.17 15.12
CA THR A 137 25.34 -17.53 14.78
C THR A 137 24.62 -18.56 15.65
N PRO A 138 24.37 -19.78 15.15
CA PRO A 138 23.78 -20.85 15.95
C PRO A 138 24.52 -21.14 17.26
N GLY A 139 25.84 -20.88 17.30
CA GLY A 139 26.70 -21.11 18.45
C GLY A 139 26.81 -19.94 19.42
N ASP A 140 26.18 -18.79 19.15
CA ASP A 140 26.21 -17.66 20.08
C ASP A 140 25.53 -18.06 21.40
N PRO A 141 26.06 -17.64 22.55
CA PRO A 141 25.47 -18.00 23.84
C PRO A 141 24.18 -17.20 24.07
N VAL A 142 23.17 -17.84 24.65
CA VAL A 142 21.90 -17.20 25.04
C VAL A 142 22.14 -15.96 25.91
N GLY A 143 23.09 -16.04 26.84
CA GLY A 143 23.46 -14.93 27.73
C GLY A 143 24.12 -13.73 27.04
N ALA A 144 24.51 -13.84 25.77
CA ALA A 144 24.94 -12.68 24.98
C ALA A 144 23.76 -11.86 24.44
N SER A 145 22.62 -12.51 24.19
CA SER A 145 21.43 -11.86 23.63
C SER A 145 20.41 -11.46 24.70
N PHE A 146 20.35 -12.18 25.80
CA PHE A 146 19.38 -11.96 26.88
C PHE A 146 20.06 -11.91 28.25
N VAL A 147 19.53 -11.08 29.14
CA VAL A 147 19.97 -10.97 30.53
C VAL A 147 19.34 -12.11 31.33
N ILE A 148 20.14 -13.12 31.63
CA ILE A 148 19.70 -14.32 32.36
C ILE A 148 19.90 -14.12 33.88
N PRO A 149 18.85 -14.23 34.71
CA PRO A 149 18.97 -14.20 36.17
C PRO A 149 19.88 -15.31 36.72
N GLU A 150 20.48 -15.09 37.89
CA GLU A 150 21.39 -16.05 38.52
C GLU A 150 20.72 -17.41 38.77
N GLU A 151 19.43 -17.42 39.09
CA GLU A 151 18.62 -18.62 39.30
C GLU A 151 18.46 -19.47 38.03
N LEU A 152 18.71 -18.87 36.86
CA LEU A 152 18.61 -19.49 35.53
C LEU A 152 19.97 -19.56 34.83
N ALA A 153 21.08 -19.30 35.52
CA ALA A 153 22.41 -19.12 34.94
C ALA A 153 22.86 -20.28 34.04
N GLU A 154 22.43 -21.52 34.32
CA GLU A 154 22.72 -22.69 33.48
C GLU A 154 22.23 -22.53 32.03
N MET A 155 21.21 -21.71 31.78
CA MET A 155 20.68 -21.43 30.44
C MET A 155 21.49 -20.36 29.70
N ALA A 156 22.35 -19.60 30.37
CA ALA A 156 23.11 -18.51 29.76
C ALA A 156 24.22 -19.02 28.83
N ASP A 157 24.80 -20.18 29.17
CA ASP A 157 25.90 -20.81 28.44
C ASP A 157 25.42 -21.69 27.27
N ASP A 158 24.13 -22.04 27.23
CA ASP A 158 23.55 -22.76 26.10
C ASP A 158 23.62 -21.91 24.83
N SER A 159 23.75 -22.56 23.68
CA SER A 159 23.75 -21.84 22.40
C SER A 159 22.34 -21.42 21.97
N LEU A 160 22.24 -20.43 21.08
CA LEU A 160 20.95 -20.05 20.46
C LEU A 160 20.30 -21.26 19.75
N ASP A 161 21.09 -22.17 19.16
CA ASP A 161 20.59 -23.41 18.55
C ASP A 161 20.02 -24.40 19.58
N ASP A 162 20.66 -24.52 20.75
CA ASP A 162 20.16 -25.32 21.87
C ASP A 162 18.85 -24.75 22.40
N ALA A 163 18.76 -23.42 22.53
CA ALA A 163 17.56 -22.74 22.99
C ALA A 163 16.35 -22.95 22.06
N LEU A 164 16.55 -22.91 20.74
CA LEU A 164 15.49 -23.28 19.77
C LEU A 164 14.98 -24.71 20.02
N ARG A 165 15.83 -25.61 20.51
CA ARG A 165 15.53 -27.02 20.77
C ARG A 165 15.04 -27.28 22.20
N TYR A 166 14.89 -26.26 23.03
CA TYR A 166 14.47 -26.47 24.40
C TYR A 166 13.15 -27.25 24.50
N PRO A 167 13.10 -28.25 25.40
CA PRO A 167 11.86 -28.94 25.69
C PRO A 167 10.91 -28.01 26.44
N GLY A 168 9.62 -28.30 26.35
CA GLY A 168 8.67 -27.73 27.30
C GLY A 168 8.94 -28.24 28.71
N GLY A 169 8.28 -27.62 29.70
CA GLY A 169 8.40 -28.06 31.08
C GLY A 169 7.43 -27.37 32.03
N ASN A 170 7.38 -27.90 33.24
CA ASN A 170 6.64 -27.33 34.36
C ASN A 170 7.54 -26.37 35.15
N GLY A 171 6.92 -25.56 36.01
CA GLY A 171 7.64 -24.62 36.88
C GLY A 171 8.25 -23.44 36.13
N VAL A 172 9.17 -22.76 36.81
CA VAL A 172 9.86 -21.55 36.33
C VAL A 172 10.84 -21.91 35.22
N ASP A 173 11.73 -22.90 35.43
CA ASP A 173 12.70 -23.32 34.41
C ASP A 173 12.03 -23.75 33.10
N GLY A 174 10.91 -24.47 33.18
CA GLY A 174 10.15 -24.87 32.01
C GLY A 174 9.49 -23.69 31.29
N ALA A 175 9.10 -22.65 32.00
CA ALA A 175 8.57 -21.41 31.41
C ALA A 175 9.69 -20.58 30.76
N ALA A 176 10.84 -20.45 31.44
CA ALA A 176 12.02 -19.75 30.93
C ALA A 176 12.53 -20.39 29.63
N ARG A 177 12.64 -21.73 29.59
CA ARG A 177 12.99 -22.47 28.36
C ARG A 177 12.02 -22.22 27.21
N LEU A 178 10.71 -22.20 27.48
CA LEU A 178 9.71 -21.91 26.46
C LEU A 178 9.78 -20.46 25.98
N LEU A 179 10.06 -19.52 26.87
CA LEU A 179 10.24 -18.11 26.54
C LEU A 179 11.48 -17.93 25.68
N LEU A 180 12.64 -18.43 26.12
CA LEU A 180 13.89 -18.37 25.38
C LEU A 180 13.78 -19.04 24.01
N ARG A 181 13.05 -20.15 23.90
CA ARG A 181 12.81 -20.80 22.61
C ARG A 181 12.09 -19.90 21.61
N ASP A 182 11.04 -19.21 22.03
CA ASP A 182 10.29 -18.30 21.15
C ASP A 182 11.03 -16.96 20.97
N ALA A 183 11.82 -16.55 21.97
CA ALA A 183 12.67 -15.37 21.95
C ALA A 183 13.75 -15.46 20.87
N VAL A 184 14.41 -16.60 20.72
CA VAL A 184 15.42 -16.79 19.65
C VAL A 184 14.78 -16.69 18.27
N VAL A 185 13.55 -17.22 18.09
CA VAL A 185 12.80 -17.08 16.83
C VAL A 185 12.48 -15.61 16.54
N ALA A 186 11.94 -14.89 17.54
CA ALA A 186 11.60 -13.48 17.41
C ALA A 186 12.85 -12.62 17.14
N LEU A 187 13.96 -12.90 17.82
CA LEU A 187 15.22 -12.18 17.65
C LEU A 187 15.79 -12.37 16.24
N LEU A 188 15.76 -13.61 15.71
CA LEU A 188 16.23 -13.89 14.34
C LEU A 188 15.36 -13.22 13.29
N ASN A 189 14.03 -13.20 13.47
CA ASN A 189 13.13 -12.46 12.58
C ASN A 189 13.40 -10.95 12.65
N ALA A 190 13.48 -10.38 13.85
CA ALA A 190 13.74 -8.96 14.07
C ALA A 190 15.10 -8.48 13.53
N ALA A 191 16.10 -9.36 13.51
CA ALA A 191 17.46 -9.03 13.07
C ALA A 191 17.69 -9.27 11.56
N HIS A 192 16.81 -10.00 10.87
CA HIS A 192 17.02 -10.32 9.46
C HIS A 192 16.58 -9.15 8.55
N PRO A 193 17.45 -8.66 7.64
CA PRO A 193 17.14 -7.48 6.82
C PRO A 193 15.98 -7.68 5.84
N ASP A 194 15.73 -8.93 5.43
CA ASP A 194 14.64 -9.30 4.51
C ASP A 194 13.40 -9.85 5.23
N VAL A 195 13.25 -9.65 6.55
CA VAL A 195 12.05 -10.04 7.30
C VAL A 195 11.46 -8.82 7.98
N HIS A 196 10.27 -8.39 7.56
CA HIS A 196 9.56 -7.25 8.17
C HIS A 196 8.82 -7.68 9.45
N PHE A 197 9.57 -7.88 10.52
CA PHE A 197 9.05 -8.35 11.82
C PHE A 197 8.54 -7.20 12.70
N SER A 198 7.48 -7.43 13.50
CA SER A 198 6.76 -6.37 14.26
C SER A 198 7.58 -5.67 15.32
N LEU A 199 8.62 -6.34 15.81
CA LEU A 199 9.44 -5.87 16.92
C LEU A 199 10.89 -5.70 16.45
N THR A 200 11.56 -4.71 16.99
CA THR A 200 13.02 -4.60 16.86
C THR A 200 13.73 -5.61 17.76
N SER A 201 15.00 -5.92 17.47
CA SER A 201 15.82 -6.81 18.32
C SER A 201 15.90 -6.32 19.77
N ASP A 202 15.94 -5.01 19.98
CA ASP A 202 15.99 -4.38 21.31
C ASP A 202 14.67 -4.53 22.07
N GLU A 203 13.52 -4.39 21.39
CA GLU A 203 12.20 -4.61 22.00
C GLU A 203 11.98 -6.07 22.38
N VAL A 204 12.39 -7.00 21.50
CA VAL A 204 12.37 -8.44 21.82
C VAL A 204 13.22 -8.71 23.06
N ALA A 205 14.45 -8.20 23.11
CA ALA A 205 15.32 -8.36 24.26
C ALA A 205 14.71 -7.76 25.53
N SER A 206 14.10 -6.57 25.47
CA SER A 206 13.45 -5.94 26.63
C SER A 206 12.32 -6.79 27.19
N ILE A 207 11.38 -7.22 26.34
CA ILE A 207 10.23 -8.04 26.74
C ILE A 207 10.69 -9.35 27.39
N VAL A 208 11.69 -10.00 26.78
CA VAL A 208 12.22 -11.29 27.25
C VAL A 208 12.97 -11.11 28.57
N ASN A 209 13.80 -10.07 28.70
CA ASN A 209 14.57 -9.80 29.91
C ASN A 209 13.64 -9.48 31.10
N ASP A 210 12.59 -8.69 30.89
CA ASP A 210 11.58 -8.40 31.92
C ASP A 210 10.83 -9.68 32.33
N GLY A 211 10.48 -10.51 31.35
CA GLY A 211 9.88 -11.82 31.58
C GLY A 211 10.75 -12.73 32.44
N LEU A 212 12.05 -12.85 32.11
CA LEU A 212 13.01 -13.68 32.83
C LEU A 212 13.28 -13.16 34.24
N ALA A 213 13.49 -11.85 34.39
CA ALA A 213 13.77 -11.20 35.67
C ALA A 213 12.64 -11.39 36.70
N SER A 214 11.40 -11.61 36.23
CA SER A 214 10.26 -11.87 37.12
C SER A 214 10.40 -13.17 37.92
N LEU A 215 11.12 -14.17 37.39
CA LEU A 215 11.11 -15.56 37.86
C LEU A 215 9.68 -16.13 38.08
N ASP A 216 8.69 -15.55 37.40
CA ASP A 216 7.29 -15.92 37.48
C ASP A 216 6.82 -16.59 36.18
N ARG A 217 6.21 -17.76 36.34
CA ARG A 217 5.77 -18.59 35.22
C ARG A 217 4.70 -17.89 34.37
N ARG A 218 3.82 -17.08 34.97
CA ARG A 218 2.75 -16.40 34.24
C ARG A 218 3.32 -15.21 33.47
N THR A 219 4.15 -14.38 34.09
CA THR A 219 4.80 -13.25 33.42
C THR A 219 5.65 -13.71 32.23
N MET A 220 6.37 -14.83 32.34
CA MET A 220 7.09 -15.41 31.19
C MET A 220 6.16 -15.90 30.07
N GLN A 221 4.94 -16.38 30.40
CA GLN A 221 3.96 -16.78 29.38
C GLN A 221 3.32 -15.58 28.70
N ASP A 222 3.07 -14.51 29.45
CA ASP A 222 2.57 -13.24 28.91
C ASP A 222 3.63 -12.65 27.95
N ALA A 223 4.91 -12.61 28.34
CA ALA A 223 6.01 -12.20 27.47
C ALA A 223 6.12 -13.05 26.18
N ARG A 224 5.88 -14.37 26.27
CA ARG A 224 5.79 -15.24 25.07
C ARG A 224 4.64 -14.86 24.15
N HIS A 225 3.52 -14.47 24.74
CA HIS A 225 2.36 -14.03 23.97
C HIS A 225 2.64 -12.71 23.26
N ASP A 226 3.45 -11.83 23.85
CA ASP A 226 3.79 -10.54 23.26
C ASP A 226 4.77 -10.68 22.07
N ILE A 227 5.69 -11.65 22.09
CA ILE A 227 6.64 -11.89 20.97
C ILE A 227 6.16 -12.94 19.94
N GLY A 228 5.11 -13.68 20.26
CA GLY A 228 4.66 -14.86 19.51
C GLY A 228 3.89 -14.64 18.20
N PRO A 229 3.03 -13.59 18.04
CA PRO A 229 2.13 -13.46 16.90
C PRO A 229 2.84 -13.44 15.54
N SER A 230 4.00 -12.79 15.45
CA SER A 230 4.74 -12.63 14.20
C SER A 230 5.73 -13.77 13.90
N ASN A 231 5.94 -14.73 14.82
CA ASN A 231 6.85 -15.87 14.63
C ASN A 231 6.35 -16.93 13.61
N GLY A 232 5.54 -16.52 12.64
CA GLY A 232 4.98 -17.38 11.61
C GLY A 232 4.04 -16.69 10.63
N GLY A 233 4.05 -15.36 10.53
CA GLY A 233 3.11 -14.60 9.70
C GLY A 233 3.45 -14.55 8.19
N GLY A 234 4.00 -15.66 7.67
CA GLY A 234 4.47 -15.76 6.29
C GLY A 234 5.97 -15.50 6.22
N CYS A 235 6.74 -16.57 6.07
CA CYS A 235 8.20 -16.51 6.02
C CYS A 235 8.65 -16.06 4.62
N PRO A 236 9.29 -14.88 4.47
CA PRO A 236 9.75 -14.35 3.17
C PRO A 236 11.01 -15.04 2.65
N LEU A 237 11.65 -15.87 3.48
CA LEU A 237 12.94 -16.51 3.20
C LEU A 237 12.82 -17.95 2.63
N ASN A 238 11.62 -18.36 2.20
CA ASN A 238 11.31 -19.69 1.65
C ASN A 238 11.47 -19.79 0.13
#